data_AF-A0A8X6NEB7-F1
#
_entry.id   AF-A0A8X6NEB7-F1
#
_cell.length_a   1.000
_cell.length_b   1.000
_cell.length_c   1.000
_cell.angle_alpha   90.00
_cell.angle_beta   90.00
_cell.angle_gamma   90.00
#
_symmetry.space_group_name_H-M   'P 1'
#
loop_
_entity.id
_entity.type
_entity.pdbx_description
1 polymer ?
#
loop_
_entity_poly.entity_id
_entity_poly.type
_entity_poly.pdbx_seq_one_letter_code
_entity_poly.pdbx_strand_id
1 'polypeptide(L)' 'GVRLPYNHRQKAHDNGTLEVHHVERATDQGPYVCVATNRAGQTAQSTVIVRVQ' A
#
# COMPACT_ATOMS: atom_id res chain seq x y z
N GLY A 1 -5.41 10.36 -1.92
CA GLY A 1 -4.59 9.18 -2.27
C GLY A 1 -5.43 8.20 -3.07
N VAL A 2 -4.81 7.25 -3.77
CA VAL A 2 -5.50 6.19 -4.50
C VAL A 2 -5.55 4.94 -3.62
N ARG A 3 -6.69 4.24 -3.57
CA ARG A 3 -6.80 2.98 -2.82
C ARG A 3 -6.16 1.85 -3.63
N LEU A 4 -5.29 1.10 -2.98
CA LEU A 4 -4.58 -0.04 -3.56
C LEU A 4 -5.45 -1.32 -3.46
N PRO A 5 -5.33 -2.26 -4.41
CA PRO A 5 -4.55 -2.15 -5.65
C PRO A 5 -5.30 -1.33 -6.72
N TYR A 6 -4.58 -0.50 -7.50
CA TYR A 6 -5.18 0.29 -8.60
C TYR A 6 -4.68 -0.09 -10.00
N ASN A 7 -3.69 -0.98 -10.09
CA ASN A 7 -3.18 -1.51 -11.35
C ASN A 7 -2.86 -3.01 -11.22
N HIS A 8 -2.59 -3.66 -12.35
CA HIS A 8 -2.34 -5.10 -12.43
C HIS A 8 -1.02 -5.55 -11.80
N ARG A 9 -0.13 -4.61 -11.43
CA ARG A 9 1.14 -4.91 -10.76
C ARG A 9 0.98 -5.05 -9.25
N GLN A 10 -0.11 -4.53 -8.68
CA GLN A 10 -0.32 -4.47 -7.25
C GLN A 10 -1.28 -5.57 -6.79
N LYS A 11 -0.95 -6.19 -5.66
CA LYS A 11 -1.78 -7.20 -5.02
C LYS A 11 -1.85 -6.95 -3.52
N ALA A 12 -3.05 -6.74 -3.00
CA ALA A 12 -3.30 -6.68 -1.56
C ALA A 12 -3.78 -8.05 -1.08
N HIS A 13 -3.31 -8.45 0.11
CA HIS A 13 -3.66 -9.71 0.73
C HIS A 13 -4.47 -9.47 2.01
N ASP A 14 -5.35 -10.42 2.37
CA ASP A 14 -6.21 -10.31 3.55
C ASP A 14 -5.43 -10.27 4.88
N ASN A 15 -4.17 -10.73 4.87
CA ASN A 15 -3.25 -10.62 6.00
C ASN A 15 -2.64 -9.20 6.18
N GLY A 16 -2.99 -8.25 5.32
CA GLY A 16 -2.54 -6.86 5.37
C GLY A 16 -1.26 -6.56 4.58
N THR A 17 -0.70 -7.51 3.85
CA THR A 17 0.49 -7.27 3.01
C THR A 17 0.12 -6.72 1.63
N LEU A 18 0.97 -5.86 1.08
CA LEU A 18 0.91 -5.37 -0.30
C LEU A 18 2.13 -5.89 -1.06
N GLU A 19 1.90 -6.53 -2.20
CA GLU A 19 2.93 -6.95 -3.16
C GLU A 19 2.85 -6.06 -4.41
N VAL A 20 4.00 -5.64 -4.95
CA VAL A 20 4.10 -4.87 -6.20
C VAL A 20 5.09 -5.58 -7.12
N HIS A 21 4.61 -6.08 -8.25
CA HIS A 21 5.41 -6.73 -9.29
C HIS A 21 5.90 -5.73 -10.34
N HIS A 22 6.95 -6.06 -11.10
CA HIS A 22 7.47 -5.21 -12.19
C HIS A 22 7.62 -3.73 -11.78
N VAL A 23 8.31 -3.50 -10.67
CA VAL A 23 8.42 -2.19 -10.01
C VAL A 23 9.02 -1.14 -10.94
N GLU A 24 8.38 0.03 -11.01
CA GLU A 24 8.81 1.19 -11.78
C GLU A 24 9.03 2.41 -10.90
N ARG A 25 10.23 3.01 -10.97
CA ARG A 25 10.58 4.20 -10.17
C ARG A 25 9.58 5.36 -10.32
N ALA A 26 9.10 5.62 -11.53
CA ALA A 26 8.25 6.79 -11.80
C ALA A 26 6.86 6.68 -11.14
N THR A 27 6.38 5.46 -10.88
CA THR A 27 4.98 5.21 -10.50
C THR A 27 4.85 4.50 -9.16
N ASP A 28 5.84 3.72 -8.72
CA ASP A 28 5.79 2.96 -7.47
C ASP A 28 6.70 3.54 -6.36
N GLN A 29 7.52 4.55 -6.67
CA GLN A 29 8.26 5.28 -5.64
C GLN A 29 7.34 6.30 -4.95
N GLY A 30 7.40 6.38 -3.62
CA GLY A 30 6.69 7.41 -2.88
C GLY A 30 6.14 6.94 -1.53
N PRO A 31 5.27 7.75 -0.90
CA PRO A 31 4.62 7.41 0.35
C PRO A 31 3.48 6.41 0.13
N TYR A 32 3.47 5.35 0.93
CA TYR A 32 2.40 4.37 1.05
C TYR A 32 1.79 4.48 2.43
N VAL A 33 0.46 4.41 2.52
CA VAL A 33 -0.28 4.48 3.79
C VAL A 33 -1.03 3.17 4.00
N CYS A 34 -0.75 2.50 5.11
CA CYS A 34 -1.55 1.39 5.60
C CYS A 34 -2.57 1.91 6.62
N VAL A 35 -3.84 1.54 6.44
CA VAL A 35 -4.94 1.89 7.34
C VAL A 35 -5.54 0.60 7.89
N ALA A 36 -5.53 0.44 9.21
CA ALA A 36 -6.13 -0.70 9.90
C ALA A 36 -7.33 -0.23 10.72
N THR A 37 -8.45 -0.96 10.61
CA THR A 37 -9.68 -0.67 11.35
C THR A 37 -10.02 -1.86 12.24
N ASN A 38 -10.27 -1.61 13.53
CA ASN A 38 -10.73 -2.66 14.44
C ASN A 38 -12.26 -2.83 14.42
N ARG A 39 -12.77 -3.83 15.14
CA ARG A 39 -14.22 -4.13 15.19
C ARG A 39 -15.08 -3.02 15.82
N ALA A 40 -14.48 -2.15 16.63
CA ALA A 40 -15.16 -0.99 17.23
C ALA A 40 -15.17 0.24 16.31
N GLY A 41 -14.63 0.12 15.09
CA GLY A 41 -14.53 1.21 14.12
C GLY A 41 -13.36 2.17 14.35
N GLN A 42 -12.48 1.89 15.30
CA GLN A 42 -11.28 2.70 15.52
C GLN A 42 -10.26 2.42 14.42
N THR A 43 -9.59 3.47 13.95
CA THR A 43 -8.61 3.38 12.86
C THR A 43 -7.22 3.77 13.34
N ALA A 44 -6.21 3.10 12.79
CA ALA A 44 -4.81 3.46 12.93
C ALA A 44 -4.17 3.54 11.54
N GLN A 45 -3.20 4.44 11.38
CA GLN A 45 -2.52 4.67 10.11
C GLN A 45 -1.02 4.66 10.30
N SER A 46 -0.30 4.08 9.33
CA SER A 46 1.16 4.14 9.27
C SER A 46 1.60 4.46 7.85
N THR A 47 2.65 5.28 7.73
CA THR A 47 3.20 5.70 6.44
C THR A 47 4.59 5.11 6.24
N VAL A 48 4.84 4.57 5.06
CA VAL A 48 6.14 4.03 4.63
C VAL A 48 6.59 4.76 3.37
N ILE A 49 7.86 5.17 3.32
CA ILE A 49 8.45 5.75 2.11
C ILE A 49 9.14 4.64 1.32
N VAL A 50 8.57 4.28 0.18
CA VAL A 50 9.15 3.31 -0.74
C VAL A 50 10.12 4.02 -1.66
N ARG A 51 11.35 3.49 -1.76
CA ARG A 51 12.39 3.95 -2.68
C ARG A 51 12.84 2.81 -3.57
N VAL A 52 12.83 3.04 -4.88
CA VAL A 52 13.34 2.10 -5.88
C VAL A 52 14.79 2.47 -6.16
N GLN A 53 15.72 1.50 -6.15
CA GLN A 53 17.14 1.72 -6.44
C GLN A 53 17.45 1.39 -7.90
#